data_AF-A0A1G1VTD4-F1
#
_entry.id   AF-A0A1G1VTD4-F1
#
_cell.length_a   1.000
_cell.length_b   1.000
_cell.length_c   1.000
_cell.angle_alpha   90.00
_cell.angle_beta   90.00
_cell.angle_gamma   90.00
#
_symmetry.space_group_name_H-M   'P 1'
#
loop_
_entity.id
_entity.type
_entity.pdbx_description
1 polymer ?
#
loop_
_entity_poly.entity_id
_entity_poly.type
_entity_poly.pdbx_seq_one_letter_code
_entity_poly.pdbx_strand_id
1 'polypeptide(L)'
;MGEKVQPNGEVTRRAFLGLVLPELRYALEVLNQATLRPELDEATKGGLALRASLLLASCGLAELDPAAVEARVEELLILNTLETGTYNRESLLRWQELEPQPKLDDRIGISIHPSKYVRGEGSLEWHVDIASRLGFQRVSIVASPKEHEDHTGIETLKGTTLDELIRRPYYETVFGHPDIKAIHITCDVNGPGTVNGWQLPEEGVCTPERLEATYKEYLRVADYLLERYGENGKEITIGGPNELELLAKGDYSPGTEGADISPQFIENAILYYNTFHRAIRDANRAHSDKAPLKTGAEVLQIRSEWDRPDAKTGLDVLSALDVPPDEVSLSAWQVAGKGQEGYNLGASLRLMRDNLPQSRLAVSEFGIADKDRPEWTREEVARQHAVGVQVAWETNAAYVTIWGLTDYDSDVINPDNAETRGLGLIRPDGSLRKEVYNALRRLSGVKPIQDV
;
A
#
# COMPACT_ATOMS: atom_id res chain seq x y z
N MET A 1 -45.95 -12.09 16.44
CA MET A 1 -46.36 -11.35 15.23
C MET A 1 -45.06 -10.94 14.55
N GLY A 2 -44.52 -11.62 13.55
CA GLY A 2 -45.16 -12.29 12.42
C GLY A 2 -44.78 -11.50 11.17
N GLU A 3 -43.50 -11.46 10.82
CA GLU A 3 -43.08 -10.92 9.53
C GLU A 3 -43.24 -12.00 8.47
N LYS A 4 -43.98 -11.61 7.44
CA LYS A 4 -44.59 -12.45 6.43
C LYS A 4 -43.52 -12.90 5.43
N VAL A 5 -43.40 -14.22 5.32
CA VAL A 5 -42.91 -14.89 4.10
C VAL A 5 -43.71 -14.35 2.91
N GLN A 6 -43.04 -13.76 1.93
CA GLN A 6 -43.71 -13.40 0.68
C GLN A 6 -43.98 -14.68 -0.14
N PRO A 7 -45.15 -14.83 -0.79
CA PRO A 7 -45.61 -16.11 -1.36
C PRO A 7 -45.15 -16.36 -2.80
N ASN A 8 -44.04 -15.75 -3.22
CA ASN A 8 -43.48 -15.93 -4.55
C ASN A 8 -42.04 -16.36 -4.28
N GLY A 9 -41.70 -17.62 -4.53
CA GLY A 9 -40.43 -18.27 -4.18
C GLY A 9 -39.17 -17.73 -4.86
N GLU A 10 -39.09 -16.42 -5.10
CA GLU A 10 -37.88 -15.72 -5.49
C GLU A 10 -37.09 -15.41 -4.22
N VAL A 11 -36.13 -16.29 -3.93
CA VAL A 11 -35.06 -15.98 -2.98
C VAL A 11 -34.31 -14.78 -3.55
N THR A 12 -34.35 -13.64 -2.86
CA THR A 12 -33.55 -12.46 -3.27
C THR A 12 -32.09 -12.88 -3.39
N ARG A 13 -31.35 -12.35 -4.38
CA ARG A 13 -29.92 -12.64 -4.59
C ARG A 13 -29.12 -12.56 -3.28
N ARG A 14 -29.45 -11.58 -2.44
CA ARG A 14 -28.91 -11.39 -1.09
C ARG A 14 -29.19 -12.55 -0.12
N ALA A 15 -30.43 -13.03 -0.07
CA ALA A 15 -30.78 -14.19 0.76
C ALA A 15 -30.17 -15.49 0.21
N PHE A 16 -30.02 -15.60 -1.11
CA PHE A 16 -29.38 -16.74 -1.76
C PHE A 16 -27.88 -16.76 -1.42
N LEU A 17 -27.15 -15.67 -1.66
CA LEU A 17 -25.71 -15.57 -1.35
C LEU A 17 -25.42 -15.78 0.15
N GLY A 18 -26.26 -15.23 1.05
CA GLY A 18 -26.12 -15.44 2.49
C GLY A 18 -26.31 -16.89 2.96
N LEU A 19 -27.09 -17.69 2.23
CA LEU A 19 -27.26 -19.13 2.51
C LEU A 19 -26.18 -19.99 1.85
N VAL A 20 -25.67 -19.55 0.70
CA VAL A 20 -24.84 -20.34 -0.20
C VAL A 20 -23.35 -20.19 0.11
N LEU A 21 -22.89 -19.03 0.58
CA LEU A 21 -21.48 -18.74 0.83
C LEU A 21 -20.84 -19.53 1.99
N PRO A 22 -21.52 -19.78 3.13
CA PRO A 22 -20.99 -20.66 4.18
C PRO A 22 -20.81 -22.10 3.67
N GLU A 23 -21.77 -22.59 2.88
CA GLU A 23 -21.71 -23.92 2.26
C GLU A 23 -20.64 -24.00 1.17
N LEU A 24 -20.41 -22.92 0.41
CA LEU A 24 -19.37 -22.85 -0.62
C LEU A 24 -17.97 -22.75 0.00
N ARG A 25 -17.81 -22.01 1.11
CA ARG A 25 -16.58 -22.00 1.91
C ARG A 25 -16.30 -23.37 2.53
N TYR A 26 -17.31 -24.00 3.11
CA TYR A 26 -17.18 -25.35 3.65
C TYR A 26 -16.87 -26.37 2.56
N ALA A 27 -17.52 -26.29 1.40
CA ALA A 27 -17.23 -27.17 0.26
C ALA A 27 -15.82 -26.95 -0.30
N LEU A 28 -15.33 -25.70 -0.37
CA LEU A 28 -13.95 -25.38 -0.77
C LEU A 28 -12.93 -25.81 0.29
N GLU A 29 -13.22 -25.64 1.59
CA GLU A 29 -12.41 -26.18 2.69
C GLU A 29 -12.36 -27.71 2.62
N VAL A 30 -13.48 -28.38 2.34
CA VAL A 30 -13.53 -29.85 2.23
C VAL A 30 -12.89 -30.33 0.93
N LEU A 31 -13.02 -29.63 -0.20
CA LEU A 31 -12.33 -29.97 -1.45
C LEU A 31 -10.81 -29.78 -1.32
N ASN A 32 -10.35 -28.72 -0.64
CA ASN A 32 -8.94 -28.54 -0.31
C ASN A 32 -8.44 -29.58 0.72
N GLN A 33 -9.30 -30.01 1.67
CA GLN A 33 -8.96 -31.05 2.65
C GLN A 33 -9.10 -32.48 2.12
N ALA A 34 -9.83 -32.72 1.03
CA ALA A 34 -9.93 -34.04 0.39
C ALA A 34 -8.58 -34.49 -0.21
N THR A 35 -7.63 -33.56 -0.40
CA THR A 35 -6.23 -33.84 -0.70
C THR A 35 -5.35 -34.09 0.54
N LEU A 36 -5.86 -33.90 1.76
CA LEU A 36 -5.05 -33.88 3.00
C LEU A 36 -5.50 -34.85 4.12
N ARG A 37 -6.60 -35.62 4.00
CA ARG A 37 -6.85 -36.80 4.87
C ARG A 37 -7.58 -37.95 4.15
N PRO A 38 -7.19 -39.22 4.39
CA PRO A 38 -8.01 -40.36 4.01
C PRO A 38 -9.21 -40.50 4.97
N GLU A 39 -10.33 -41.02 4.43
CA GLU A 39 -11.58 -41.38 5.13
C GLU A 39 -12.63 -40.28 5.33
N LEU A 40 -13.00 -39.58 4.25
CA LEU A 40 -14.42 -39.26 4.05
C LEU A 40 -15.05 -40.41 3.28
N ASP A 41 -16.22 -40.90 3.71
CA ASP A 41 -16.93 -41.94 2.96
C ASP A 41 -17.35 -41.40 1.59
N GLU A 42 -17.44 -42.29 0.60
CA GLU A 42 -17.71 -41.93 -0.80
C GLU A 42 -19.08 -41.25 -1.00
N ALA A 43 -20.05 -41.49 -0.10
CA ALA A 43 -21.34 -40.82 -0.15
C ALA A 43 -21.24 -39.36 0.32
N THR A 44 -20.40 -39.07 1.30
CA THR A 44 -20.13 -37.71 1.80
C THR A 44 -19.32 -36.90 0.78
N LYS A 45 -18.30 -37.49 0.15
CA LYS A 45 -17.56 -36.85 -0.97
C LYS A 45 -18.47 -36.59 -2.17
N GLY A 46 -19.28 -37.59 -2.55
CA GLY A 46 -20.26 -37.45 -3.62
C GLY A 46 -21.31 -36.37 -3.31
N GLY A 47 -21.76 -36.27 -2.07
CA GLY A 47 -22.72 -35.25 -1.63
C GLY A 47 -22.19 -33.82 -1.68
N LEU A 48 -20.92 -33.61 -1.29
CA LEU A 48 -20.28 -32.29 -1.32
C LEU A 48 -19.87 -31.87 -2.74
N ALA A 49 -19.34 -32.79 -3.55
CA ALA A 49 -19.04 -32.53 -4.95
C ALA A 49 -20.32 -32.25 -5.77
N LEU A 50 -21.42 -32.94 -5.46
CA LEU A 50 -22.73 -32.68 -6.07
C LEU A 50 -23.29 -31.32 -5.64
N ARG A 51 -23.14 -30.91 -4.36
CA ARG A 51 -23.57 -29.59 -3.89
C ARG A 51 -22.75 -28.44 -4.46
N ALA A 52 -21.42 -28.57 -4.52
CA ALA A 52 -20.54 -27.59 -5.16
C ALA A 52 -20.82 -27.48 -6.66
N SER A 53 -20.99 -28.61 -7.35
CA SER A 53 -21.37 -28.65 -8.77
C SER A 53 -22.77 -28.07 -9.01
N LEU A 54 -23.75 -28.30 -8.14
CA LEU A 54 -25.09 -27.72 -8.23
C LEU A 54 -25.08 -26.21 -7.96
N LEU A 55 -24.23 -25.73 -7.05
CA LEU A 55 -23.98 -24.31 -6.82
C LEU A 55 -23.35 -23.64 -8.05
N LEU A 56 -22.29 -24.23 -8.60
CA LEU A 56 -21.61 -23.75 -9.80
C LEU A 56 -22.54 -23.79 -11.02
N ALA A 57 -23.34 -24.85 -11.17
CA ALA A 57 -24.36 -24.95 -12.21
C ALA A 57 -25.50 -23.94 -12.03
N SER A 58 -25.93 -23.65 -10.79
CA SER A 58 -26.92 -22.60 -10.52
C SER A 58 -26.42 -21.18 -10.78
N CYS A 59 -25.10 -21.00 -10.80
CA CYS A 59 -24.40 -19.79 -11.24
C CYS A 59 -24.04 -19.79 -12.74
N GLY A 60 -24.37 -20.85 -13.49
CA GLY A 60 -24.10 -20.98 -14.93
C GLY A 60 -22.68 -21.44 -15.32
N LEU A 61 -21.92 -22.04 -14.41
CA LEU A 61 -20.46 -22.26 -14.53
C LEU A 61 -20.06 -23.74 -14.70
N ALA A 62 -20.92 -24.61 -15.23
CA ALA A 62 -20.68 -26.06 -15.25
C ALA A 62 -19.56 -26.53 -16.20
N GLU A 63 -18.95 -25.65 -17.01
CA GLU A 63 -17.93 -26.00 -18.01
C GLU A 63 -16.69 -25.07 -17.99
N LEU A 64 -16.26 -24.59 -16.82
CA LEU A 64 -15.14 -23.65 -16.74
C LEU A 64 -13.90 -24.18 -16.03
N ASP A 65 -12.75 -23.75 -16.56
CA ASP A 65 -11.40 -23.88 -16.00
C ASP A 65 -11.38 -23.55 -14.49
N PRO A 66 -10.74 -24.36 -13.62
CA PRO A 66 -10.56 -24.06 -12.20
C PRO A 66 -10.10 -22.63 -11.89
N ALA A 67 -9.24 -22.03 -12.73
CA ALA A 67 -8.81 -20.64 -12.55
C ALA A 67 -9.96 -19.63 -12.77
N ALA A 68 -10.84 -19.91 -13.73
CA ALA A 68 -12.03 -19.10 -13.99
C ALA A 68 -13.09 -19.26 -12.89
N VAL A 69 -13.18 -20.44 -12.28
CA VAL A 69 -14.03 -20.69 -11.11
C VAL A 69 -13.52 -19.93 -9.89
N GLU A 70 -12.22 -19.96 -9.62
CA GLU A 70 -11.59 -19.23 -8.51
C GLU A 70 -11.76 -17.71 -8.66
N ALA A 71 -11.48 -17.17 -9.85
CA ALA A 71 -11.69 -15.75 -10.14
C ALA A 71 -13.15 -15.31 -9.96
N ARG A 72 -14.11 -16.18 -10.31
CA ARG A 72 -15.55 -15.88 -10.16
C ARG A 72 -16.03 -16.00 -8.72
N VAL A 73 -15.46 -16.91 -7.91
CA VAL A 73 -15.72 -16.99 -6.47
C VAL A 73 -15.17 -15.76 -5.76
N GLU A 74 -13.96 -15.33 -6.11
CA GLU A 74 -13.35 -14.08 -5.60
C GLU A 74 -14.24 -12.87 -5.92
N GLU A 75 -14.72 -12.76 -7.17
CA GLU A 75 -15.65 -11.71 -7.58
C GLU A 75 -16.97 -11.75 -6.79
N LEU A 76 -17.54 -12.93 -6.52
CA LEU A 76 -18.77 -13.06 -5.73
C LEU A 76 -18.55 -12.71 -4.25
N LEU A 77 -17.38 -13.02 -3.69
CA LEU A 77 -16.99 -12.61 -2.34
C LEU A 77 -16.82 -11.10 -2.24
N ILE A 78 -16.23 -10.47 -3.26
CA ILE A 78 -16.13 -9.01 -3.40
C ILE A 78 -17.54 -8.40 -3.48
N LEU A 79 -18.41 -8.87 -4.37
CA LEU A 79 -19.77 -8.34 -4.52
C LEU A 79 -20.62 -8.49 -3.25
N ASN A 80 -20.52 -9.61 -2.54
CA ASN A 80 -21.19 -9.79 -1.26
C ASN A 80 -20.65 -8.84 -0.19
N THR A 81 -19.35 -8.57 -0.21
CA THR A 81 -18.70 -7.60 0.68
C THR A 81 -19.25 -6.18 0.45
N LEU A 82 -19.54 -5.82 -0.80
CA LEU A 82 -20.20 -4.55 -1.14
C LEU A 82 -21.65 -4.47 -0.72
N GLU A 83 -22.41 -5.55 -0.91
CA GLU A 83 -23.83 -5.59 -0.57
C GLU A 83 -24.07 -5.66 0.94
N THR A 84 -23.15 -6.23 1.71
CA THR A 84 -23.32 -6.46 3.16
C THR A 84 -22.50 -5.54 4.05
N GLY A 85 -21.45 -4.89 3.51
CA GLY A 85 -20.52 -4.07 4.29
C GLY A 85 -19.69 -4.86 5.31
N THR A 86 -19.86 -6.19 5.34
CA THR A 86 -19.09 -7.12 6.15
C THR A 86 -18.06 -7.79 5.26
N TYR A 87 -16.88 -7.18 5.23
CA TYR A 87 -15.66 -7.90 4.92
C TYR A 87 -15.57 -9.13 5.82
N ASN A 88 -14.82 -10.15 5.39
CA ASN A 88 -14.57 -11.36 6.18
C ASN A 88 -13.65 -11.06 7.37
N ARG A 89 -14.10 -10.20 8.28
CA ARG A 89 -13.40 -9.78 9.51
C ARG A 89 -12.89 -11.00 10.26
N GLU A 90 -13.64 -12.09 10.29
CA GLU A 90 -13.22 -13.33 10.92
C GLU A 90 -11.97 -13.95 10.26
N SER A 91 -11.87 -14.00 8.92
CA SER A 91 -10.65 -14.48 8.27
C SER A 91 -9.47 -13.53 8.40
N LEU A 92 -9.71 -12.21 8.46
CA LEU A 92 -8.63 -11.26 8.74
C LEU A 92 -8.17 -11.35 10.21
N LEU A 93 -9.08 -11.52 11.16
CA LEU A 93 -8.72 -11.68 12.58
C LEU A 93 -7.92 -12.97 12.84
N ARG A 94 -8.08 -14.03 12.04
CA ARG A 94 -7.23 -15.24 12.13
C ARG A 94 -5.74 -14.96 11.92
N TRP A 95 -5.37 -13.87 11.25
CA TRP A 95 -3.97 -13.47 11.14
C TRP A 95 -3.35 -13.08 12.48
N GLN A 96 -4.14 -12.67 13.48
CA GLN A 96 -3.64 -12.42 14.83
C GLN A 96 -3.21 -13.71 15.54
N GLU A 97 -3.72 -14.86 15.09
CA GLU A 97 -3.37 -16.19 15.57
C GLU A 97 -2.15 -16.77 14.83
N LEU A 98 -1.63 -16.07 13.81
CA LEU A 98 -0.44 -16.50 13.08
C LEU A 98 0.77 -16.55 14.01
N GLU A 99 1.41 -17.72 14.08
CA GLU A 99 2.72 -17.86 14.72
C GLU A 99 3.75 -16.93 14.06
N PRO A 100 4.48 -16.11 14.84
CA PRO A 100 5.48 -15.20 14.30
C PRO A 100 6.46 -15.91 13.36
N GLN A 101 6.57 -15.38 12.15
CA GLN A 101 7.47 -15.87 11.13
C GLN A 101 8.90 -15.38 11.37
N PRO A 102 9.92 -16.10 10.87
CA PRO A 102 11.30 -15.60 10.87
C PRO A 102 11.37 -14.23 10.19
N LYS A 103 12.25 -13.36 10.70
CA LYS A 103 12.45 -12.03 10.15
C LYS A 103 12.93 -12.10 8.69
N LEU A 104 12.39 -11.23 7.85
CA LEU A 104 12.85 -11.01 6.49
C LEU A 104 14.08 -10.08 6.48
N ASP A 105 14.75 -9.99 5.34
CA ASP A 105 15.80 -8.99 5.11
C ASP A 105 15.23 -7.58 5.34
N ASP A 106 15.94 -6.74 6.09
CA ASP A 106 15.47 -5.40 6.52
C ASP A 106 15.39 -4.39 5.37
N ARG A 107 15.92 -4.75 4.21
CA ARG A 107 15.76 -4.03 2.93
C ARG A 107 14.46 -4.38 2.23
N ILE A 108 13.64 -5.29 2.75
CA ILE A 108 12.29 -5.58 2.25
C ILE A 108 11.28 -5.04 3.26
N GLY A 109 10.54 -4.01 2.85
CA GLY A 109 9.44 -3.42 3.62
C GLY A 109 8.08 -3.79 3.08
N ILE A 110 7.04 -3.41 3.82
CA ILE A 110 5.63 -3.53 3.40
C ILE A 110 4.91 -2.23 3.73
N SER A 111 4.09 -1.73 2.81
CA SER A 111 3.25 -0.58 3.08
C SER A 111 2.02 -1.01 3.86
N ILE A 112 1.68 -0.26 4.90
CA ILE A 112 0.48 -0.46 5.70
C ILE A 112 -0.37 0.80 5.68
N HIS A 113 -1.66 0.62 5.43
CA HIS A 113 -2.63 1.70 5.36
C HIS A 113 -3.74 1.41 6.36
N PRO A 114 -4.34 2.45 6.98
CA PRO A 114 -5.60 2.24 7.65
C PRO A 114 -6.62 1.73 6.62
N SER A 115 -7.26 0.62 6.91
CA SER A 115 -8.22 -0.03 6.01
C SER A 115 -9.61 -0.10 6.65
N LYS A 116 -10.68 -0.01 5.85
CA LYS A 116 -12.07 -0.22 6.32
C LYS A 116 -12.33 -1.67 6.76
N TYR A 117 -11.42 -2.62 6.49
CA TYR A 117 -11.59 -4.03 6.86
C TYR A 117 -11.49 -4.25 8.37
N VAL A 118 -10.61 -3.50 9.02
CA VAL A 118 -10.49 -3.41 10.48
C VAL A 118 -11.03 -2.05 10.88
N ARG A 119 -12.36 -1.94 11.00
CA ARG A 119 -12.99 -0.66 11.35
C ARG A 119 -12.57 -0.18 12.73
N GLY A 120 -12.19 1.09 12.82
CA GLY A 120 -11.97 1.83 14.06
C GLY A 120 -10.50 2.18 14.33
N GLU A 121 -10.26 2.76 15.50
CA GLU A 121 -8.95 3.25 15.92
C GLU A 121 -7.85 2.17 15.96
N GLY A 122 -8.19 0.87 15.91
CA GLY A 122 -7.23 -0.24 15.91
C GLY A 122 -6.74 -0.70 14.52
N SER A 123 -7.09 -0.02 13.43
CA SER A 123 -6.75 -0.50 12.07
C SER A 123 -5.25 -0.58 11.82
N LEU A 124 -4.51 0.52 12.03
CA LEU A 124 -3.05 0.53 11.83
C LEU A 124 -2.30 -0.35 12.84
N GLU A 125 -2.79 -0.46 14.07
CA GLU A 125 -2.29 -1.40 15.08
C GLU A 125 -2.36 -2.85 14.57
N TRP A 126 -3.51 -3.25 14.02
CA TRP A 126 -3.64 -4.58 13.42
C TRP A 126 -2.66 -4.78 12.26
N HIS A 127 -2.51 -3.80 11.35
CA HIS A 127 -1.62 -3.97 10.19
C HIS A 127 -0.16 -4.09 10.61
N VAL A 128 0.31 -3.29 11.57
CA VAL A 128 1.71 -3.37 12.03
C VAL A 128 1.99 -4.67 12.77
N ASP A 129 1.02 -5.19 13.53
CA ASP A 129 1.12 -6.49 14.18
C ASP A 129 1.21 -7.62 13.15
N ILE A 130 0.36 -7.60 12.12
CA ILE A 130 0.40 -8.63 11.06
C ILE A 130 1.68 -8.53 10.23
N ALA A 131 2.10 -7.31 9.85
CA ALA A 131 3.37 -7.10 9.15
C ALA A 131 4.55 -7.67 9.95
N SER A 132 4.62 -7.39 11.25
CA SER A 132 5.68 -7.88 12.11
C SER A 132 5.65 -9.40 12.31
N ARG A 133 4.45 -10.00 12.41
CA ARG A 133 4.24 -11.46 12.44
C ARG A 133 4.61 -12.13 11.14
N LEU A 134 4.45 -11.47 10.00
CA LEU A 134 4.96 -11.92 8.70
C LEU A 134 6.48 -11.74 8.55
N GLY A 135 7.16 -11.22 9.58
CA GLY A 135 8.61 -11.08 9.61
C GLY A 135 9.13 -9.76 9.05
N PHE A 136 8.26 -8.84 8.62
CA PHE A 136 8.70 -7.51 8.18
C PHE A 136 9.20 -6.69 9.36
N GLN A 137 10.27 -5.92 9.12
CA GLN A 137 10.87 -5.01 10.12
C GLN A 137 10.86 -3.56 9.63
N ARG A 138 10.52 -3.34 8.36
CA ARG A 138 10.38 -2.04 7.73
C ARG A 138 8.93 -1.87 7.26
N VAL A 139 8.33 -0.75 7.61
CA VAL A 139 6.97 -0.40 7.14
C VAL A 139 6.96 0.98 6.50
N SER A 140 6.12 1.16 5.49
CA SER A 140 5.71 2.49 5.03
C SER A 140 4.30 2.77 5.53
N ILE A 141 4.04 4.00 5.93
CA ILE A 141 2.73 4.47 6.37
C ILE A 141 2.40 5.78 5.68
N VAL A 142 1.11 6.06 5.55
CA VAL A 142 0.64 7.37 5.08
C VAL A 142 0.06 8.15 6.25
N ALA A 143 0.48 9.40 6.37
CA ALA A 143 -0.06 10.40 7.27
C ALA A 143 -0.50 11.63 6.48
N SER A 144 -1.61 11.51 5.75
CA SER A 144 -2.20 12.59 4.95
C SER A 144 -3.64 12.88 5.38
N PRO A 145 -3.94 14.08 5.90
CA PRO A 145 -5.29 14.47 6.33
C PRO A 145 -6.35 14.55 5.23
N LYS A 146 -6.03 14.26 3.95
CA LYS A 146 -6.97 14.23 2.83
C LYS A 146 -7.28 12.79 2.39
N GLU A 147 -6.28 11.91 2.40
CA GLU A 147 -6.46 10.50 1.97
C GLU A 147 -7.24 9.64 2.98
N HIS A 148 -7.40 10.11 4.22
CA HIS A 148 -8.06 9.34 5.28
C HIS A 148 -9.56 9.09 4.99
N GLU A 149 -10.29 9.96 4.31
CA GLU A 149 -11.73 9.73 4.05
C GLU A 149 -11.99 8.70 2.94
N ASP A 150 -11.35 8.90 1.79
CA ASP A 150 -11.63 8.13 0.57
C ASP A 150 -11.19 6.67 0.70
N HIS A 151 -10.05 6.42 1.37
CA HIS A 151 -9.45 5.08 1.47
C HIS A 151 -9.74 4.35 2.78
N THR A 152 -10.03 5.06 3.88
CA THR A 152 -10.09 4.42 5.21
C THR A 152 -11.47 4.48 5.88
N GLY A 153 -12.36 5.35 5.38
CA GLY A 153 -13.69 5.57 5.97
C GLY A 153 -13.64 6.26 7.33
N ILE A 154 -12.48 6.81 7.70
CA ILE A 154 -12.31 7.70 8.84
C ILE A 154 -12.55 9.13 8.33
N GLU A 155 -13.58 9.80 8.85
CA GLU A 155 -13.84 11.22 8.54
C GLU A 155 -12.58 12.04 8.79
N THR A 156 -12.02 12.59 7.72
CA THR A 156 -11.00 13.62 7.78
C THR A 156 -11.66 14.87 8.32
N LEU A 157 -11.51 15.08 9.62
CA LEU A 157 -11.86 16.35 10.24
C LEU A 157 -10.99 17.42 9.58
N LYS A 158 -11.54 18.11 8.58
CA LYS A 158 -10.90 19.25 7.90
C LYS A 158 -10.30 20.18 8.96
N GLY A 159 -9.02 20.48 8.81
CA GLY A 159 -8.26 21.30 9.76
C GLY A 159 -7.48 20.53 10.84
N THR A 160 -7.49 19.19 10.83
CA THR A 160 -6.55 18.39 11.63
C THR A 160 -5.14 18.61 11.10
N THR A 161 -4.25 19.13 11.95
CA THR A 161 -2.82 19.30 11.64
C THR A 161 -2.11 17.95 11.56
N LEU A 162 -0.99 17.89 10.85
CA LEU A 162 -0.16 16.69 10.79
C LEU A 162 0.38 16.30 12.18
N ASP A 163 0.70 17.28 13.04
CA ASP A 163 1.18 17.01 14.39
C ASP A 163 0.10 16.42 15.31
N GLU A 164 -1.16 16.86 15.17
CA GLU A 164 -2.29 16.20 15.84
C GLU A 164 -2.53 14.79 15.31
N LEU A 165 -2.40 14.59 14.00
CA LEU A 165 -2.60 13.28 13.36
C LEU A 165 -1.58 12.25 13.86
N ILE A 166 -0.29 12.57 13.81
CA ILE A 166 0.83 11.67 14.19
C ILE A 166 0.82 11.32 15.70
N ARG A 167 0.19 12.15 16.54
CA ARG A 167 0.02 11.89 17.98
C ARG A 167 -1.15 10.96 18.30
N ARG A 168 -1.94 10.53 17.32
CA ARG A 168 -3.06 9.62 17.58
C ARG A 168 -2.57 8.23 17.98
N PRO A 169 -3.28 7.50 18.87
CA PRO A 169 -2.83 6.23 19.40
C PRO A 169 -2.41 5.21 18.33
N TYR A 170 -3.10 5.19 17.19
CA TYR A 170 -2.83 4.24 16.12
C TYR A 170 -1.57 4.52 15.30
N TYR A 171 -1.04 5.75 15.32
CA TYR A 171 0.31 6.00 14.81
C TYR A 171 1.35 5.70 15.89
N GLU A 172 1.03 5.99 17.16
CA GLU A 172 1.90 5.65 18.28
C GLU A 172 2.18 4.15 18.38
N THR A 173 1.22 3.28 18.03
CA THR A 173 1.41 1.82 17.98
C THR A 173 2.47 1.44 16.94
N VAL A 174 2.46 2.06 15.75
CA VAL A 174 3.47 1.82 14.71
C VAL A 174 4.86 2.28 15.16
N PHE A 175 4.97 3.52 15.66
CA PHE A 175 6.24 4.05 16.15
C PHE A 175 6.78 3.29 17.36
N GLY A 176 5.90 2.81 18.24
CA GLY A 176 6.25 2.04 19.43
C GLY A 176 6.48 0.55 19.20
N HIS A 177 6.12 -0.01 18.04
CA HIS A 177 6.12 -1.47 17.83
C HIS A 177 7.54 -2.07 17.95
N PRO A 178 7.81 -3.02 18.87
CA PRO A 178 9.17 -3.45 19.21
C PRO A 178 9.94 -4.12 18.05
N ASP A 179 9.21 -4.81 17.16
CA ASP A 179 9.78 -5.52 16.02
C ASP A 179 10.05 -4.65 14.78
N ILE A 180 9.44 -3.47 14.71
CA ILE A 180 9.64 -2.55 13.60
C ILE A 180 10.90 -1.73 13.86
N LYS A 181 11.83 -1.73 12.91
CA LYS A 181 13.14 -1.06 12.99
C LYS A 181 13.24 0.15 12.07
N ALA A 182 12.45 0.19 10.99
CA ALA A 182 12.43 1.32 10.07
C ALA A 182 11.00 1.70 9.69
N ILE A 183 10.72 3.00 9.64
CA ILE A 183 9.41 3.55 9.30
C ILE A 183 9.62 4.66 8.27
N HIS A 184 9.00 4.50 7.10
CA HIS A 184 8.87 5.56 6.10
C HIS A 184 7.48 6.17 6.24
N ILE A 185 7.36 7.49 6.31
CA ILE A 185 6.10 8.20 6.48
C ILE A 185 5.90 9.07 5.24
N THR A 186 4.96 8.75 4.36
CA THR A 186 4.51 9.70 3.33
C THR A 186 3.48 10.63 3.97
N CYS A 187 3.67 11.95 3.92
CA CYS A 187 2.81 12.87 4.67
C CYS A 187 2.62 14.25 4.06
N ASP A 188 1.47 14.85 4.40
CA ASP A 188 1.05 16.19 4.01
C ASP A 188 0.63 17.01 5.23
N VAL A 189 1.03 18.27 5.29
CA VAL A 189 0.50 19.22 6.28
C VAL A 189 -0.89 19.70 5.87
N ASN A 190 -1.74 19.98 6.86
CA ASN A 190 -3.11 20.46 6.61
C ASN A 190 -3.56 21.50 7.65
N GLY A 191 -2.62 22.02 8.46
CA GLY A 191 -2.95 23.04 9.43
C GLY A 191 -3.40 24.37 8.82
N PRO A 192 -4.10 25.21 9.60
CA PRO A 192 -4.52 26.53 9.14
C PRO A 192 -3.35 27.37 8.62
N GLY A 193 -3.46 27.82 7.37
CA GLY A 193 -2.47 28.69 6.75
C GLY A 193 -1.21 27.99 6.26
N THR A 194 -1.10 26.67 6.33
CA THR A 194 0.02 25.96 5.67
C THR A 194 -0.15 25.91 4.16
N VAL A 195 0.96 25.68 3.45
CA VAL A 195 0.93 25.14 2.09
C VAL A 195 0.78 23.63 2.20
N ASN A 196 -0.19 23.03 1.51
CA ASN A 196 -0.35 21.60 1.39
C ASN A 196 0.18 21.12 0.01
N GLY A 197 0.71 19.90 -0.11
CA GLY A 197 1.27 19.36 -1.36
C GLY A 197 0.32 19.41 -2.56
N TRP A 198 -0.98 19.21 -2.36
CA TRP A 198 -1.99 19.29 -3.42
C TRP A 198 -2.19 20.69 -4.00
N GLN A 199 -1.73 21.73 -3.30
CA GLN A 199 -1.87 23.12 -3.72
C GLN A 199 -0.65 23.63 -4.46
N LEU A 200 0.42 22.83 -4.62
CA LEU A 200 1.63 23.24 -5.34
C LEU A 200 1.39 23.69 -6.79
N PRO A 201 0.35 23.23 -7.52
CA PRO A 201 -0.01 23.82 -8.82
C PRO A 201 -0.60 25.23 -8.75
N GLU A 202 -1.06 25.69 -7.59
CA GLU A 202 -1.75 26.98 -7.44
C GLU A 202 -0.76 28.16 -7.44
N GLU A 203 -1.09 29.20 -8.21
CA GLU A 203 -0.30 30.44 -8.25
C GLU A 203 -0.33 31.17 -6.90
N GLY A 204 0.83 31.63 -6.43
CA GLY A 204 0.94 32.40 -5.19
C GLY A 204 0.65 31.62 -3.91
N VAL A 205 0.60 30.29 -3.96
CA VAL A 205 0.34 29.44 -2.80
C VAL A 205 1.44 29.53 -1.74
N CYS A 206 2.70 29.65 -2.16
CA CYS A 206 3.89 29.66 -1.30
C CYS A 206 4.26 31.07 -0.80
N THR A 207 3.35 31.76 -0.10
CA THR A 207 3.70 33.04 0.55
C THR A 207 4.64 32.82 1.75
N PRO A 208 5.44 33.83 2.15
CA PRO A 208 6.33 33.71 3.32
C PRO A 208 5.60 33.28 4.60
N GLU A 209 4.39 33.80 4.83
CA GLU A 209 3.57 33.46 6.00
C GLU A 209 3.12 32.01 5.97
N ARG A 210 2.73 31.50 4.79
CA ARG A 210 2.28 30.11 4.63
C ARG A 210 3.42 29.12 4.74
N LEU A 211 4.59 29.44 4.16
CA LEU A 211 5.80 28.63 4.30
C LEU A 211 6.28 28.60 5.76
N GLU A 212 6.19 29.71 6.49
CA GLU A 212 6.51 29.75 7.93
C GLU A 212 5.54 28.89 8.75
N ALA A 213 4.25 28.86 8.41
CA ALA A 213 3.28 27.97 9.03
C ALA A 213 3.61 26.49 8.74
N THR A 214 3.91 26.15 7.48
CA THR A 214 4.34 24.80 7.07
C THR A 214 5.61 24.37 7.81
N TYR A 215 6.62 25.25 7.90
CA TYR A 215 7.85 25.00 8.66
C TYR A 215 7.55 24.65 10.11
N LYS A 216 6.72 25.44 10.79
CA LYS A 216 6.37 25.22 12.19
C LYS A 216 5.62 23.91 12.42
N GLU A 217 4.75 23.51 11.49
CA GLU A 217 4.03 22.24 11.60
C GLU A 217 4.97 21.05 11.47
N TYR A 218 5.84 21.02 10.46
CA TYR A 218 6.86 19.97 10.32
C TYR A 218 7.86 19.96 11.48
N LEU A 219 8.24 21.12 12.01
CA LEU A 219 9.11 21.21 13.18
C LEU A 219 8.47 20.55 14.40
N ARG A 220 7.18 20.83 14.68
CA ARG A 220 6.45 20.19 15.79
C ARG A 220 6.32 18.67 15.63
N VAL A 221 6.13 18.19 14.39
CA VAL A 221 6.13 16.75 14.09
C VAL A 221 7.50 16.14 14.40
N ALA A 222 8.57 16.77 13.92
CA ALA A 222 9.93 16.29 14.12
C ALA A 222 10.33 16.25 15.59
N ASP A 223 10.10 17.35 16.33
CA ASP A 223 10.39 17.44 17.76
C ASP A 223 9.64 16.35 18.52
N TYR A 224 8.35 16.14 18.23
CA TYR A 224 7.57 15.07 18.86
C TYR A 224 8.18 13.66 18.64
N LEU A 225 8.55 13.36 17.39
CA LEU A 225 9.11 12.05 17.06
C LEU A 225 10.49 11.84 17.67
N LEU A 226 11.34 12.89 17.72
CA LEU A 226 12.65 12.85 18.36
C LEU A 226 12.53 12.70 19.89
N GLU A 227 11.67 13.47 20.54
CA GLU A 227 11.46 13.42 21.99
C GLU A 227 10.95 12.05 22.44
N ARG A 228 10.03 11.44 21.68
CA ARG A 228 9.34 10.22 22.11
C ARG A 228 9.98 8.93 21.58
N TYR A 229 10.58 8.97 20.39
CA TYR A 229 11.07 7.78 19.69
C TYR A 229 12.55 7.86 19.30
N GLY A 230 13.23 8.99 19.52
CA GLY A 230 14.64 9.19 19.16
C GLY A 230 15.65 8.32 19.91
N GLU A 231 15.24 7.64 20.99
CA GLU A 231 16.07 6.68 21.75
C GLU A 231 15.77 5.22 21.42
N ASN A 232 14.73 4.92 20.62
CA ASN A 232 14.26 3.55 20.38
C ASN A 232 15.08 2.78 19.32
N GLY A 233 16.14 3.40 18.79
CA GLY A 233 17.01 2.80 17.76
C GLY A 233 16.30 2.55 16.42
N LYS A 234 15.20 3.26 16.14
CA LYS A 234 14.44 3.16 14.89
C LYS A 234 14.94 4.17 13.87
N GLU A 235 14.99 3.76 12.61
CA GLU A 235 15.13 4.67 11.47
C GLU A 235 13.75 5.23 11.13
N ILE A 236 13.56 6.54 11.24
CA ILE A 236 12.32 7.20 10.84
C ILE A 236 12.66 8.18 9.72
N THR A 237 12.10 7.92 8.54
CA THR A 237 12.13 8.85 7.40
C THR A 237 10.77 9.54 7.34
N ILE A 238 10.75 10.86 7.53
CA ILE A 238 9.59 11.68 7.19
C ILE A 238 9.74 12.03 5.71
N GLY A 239 8.82 11.56 4.89
CA GLY A 239 8.68 11.93 3.48
C GLY A 239 7.77 13.15 3.30
N GLY A 240 7.98 13.88 2.22
CA GLY A 240 7.05 14.91 1.77
C GLY A 240 5.74 14.32 1.20
N PRO A 241 5.01 15.10 0.39
CA PRO A 241 3.76 14.66 -0.22
C PRO A 241 4.00 13.51 -1.20
N ASN A 242 2.96 12.68 -1.39
CA ASN A 242 3.02 11.49 -2.22
C ASN A 242 3.23 11.84 -3.71
N GLU A 243 4.14 11.12 -4.38
CA GLU A 243 4.30 11.11 -5.84
C GLU A 243 4.27 12.50 -6.51
N LEU A 244 5.39 13.22 -6.47
CA LEU A 244 5.49 14.63 -6.90
C LEU A 244 4.86 14.93 -8.27
N GLU A 245 5.05 14.03 -9.24
CA GLU A 245 4.52 14.14 -10.60
C GLU A 245 2.99 14.07 -10.66
N LEU A 246 2.32 13.38 -9.73
CA LEU A 246 0.86 13.39 -9.64
C LEU A 246 0.34 14.71 -9.09
N LEU A 247 1.01 15.26 -8.07
CA LEU A 247 0.65 16.55 -7.48
C LEU A 247 0.67 17.66 -8.52
N ALA A 248 1.61 17.60 -9.47
CA ALA A 248 1.75 18.58 -10.55
C ALA A 248 0.48 18.76 -11.41
N LYS A 249 -0.45 17.80 -11.37
CA LYS A 249 -1.63 17.77 -12.24
C LYS A 249 -2.92 18.15 -11.54
N GLY A 250 -2.90 18.20 -10.21
CA GLY A 250 -4.08 18.54 -9.40
C GLY A 250 -5.24 17.53 -9.49
N ASP A 251 -5.07 16.37 -10.14
CA ASP A 251 -6.08 15.30 -10.22
C ASP A 251 -5.46 13.90 -10.42
N TYR A 252 -6.05 12.89 -9.78
CA TYR A 252 -5.71 11.45 -9.84
C TYR A 252 -6.44 10.77 -11.01
N SER A 253 -6.20 11.23 -12.25
CA SER A 253 -6.85 10.63 -13.43
C SER A 253 -5.92 9.64 -14.16
N PRO A 254 -6.38 8.41 -14.47
CA PRO A 254 -5.68 7.42 -15.30
C PRO A 254 -5.29 7.99 -16.68
N GLY A 255 -4.14 7.58 -17.24
CA GLY A 255 -3.71 8.02 -18.59
C GLY A 255 -2.94 9.34 -18.61
N THR A 256 -2.62 9.86 -17.43
CA THR A 256 -1.79 11.04 -17.27
C THR A 256 -0.31 10.69 -17.18
N GLU A 257 0.16 9.50 -17.56
CA GLU A 257 1.57 9.16 -17.36
C GLU A 257 2.52 9.99 -18.27
N GLY A 258 3.50 10.70 -17.69
CA GLY A 258 4.55 11.43 -18.44
C GLY A 258 4.21 12.85 -18.93
N ALA A 259 3.44 13.64 -18.15
CA ALA A 259 3.24 15.06 -18.49
C ALA A 259 4.29 15.95 -17.85
N ASP A 260 4.68 16.97 -18.61
CA ASP A 260 5.64 18.01 -18.26
C ASP A 260 5.16 18.79 -17.04
N ILE A 261 6.05 18.97 -16.05
CA ILE A 261 5.75 19.76 -14.85
C ILE A 261 5.89 21.25 -15.18
N SER A 262 4.88 22.06 -14.81
CA SER A 262 4.92 23.50 -15.10
C SER A 262 6.03 24.22 -14.30
N PRO A 263 6.64 25.29 -14.85
CA PRO A 263 7.62 26.09 -14.12
C PRO A 263 7.12 26.62 -12.77
N GLN A 264 5.84 27.03 -12.70
CA GLN A 264 5.21 27.50 -11.47
C GLN A 264 5.17 26.41 -10.39
N PHE A 265 4.82 25.18 -10.79
CA PHE A 265 4.84 24.05 -9.86
C PHE A 265 6.26 23.77 -9.38
N ILE A 266 7.25 23.78 -10.28
CA ILE A 266 8.66 23.57 -9.90
C ILE A 266 9.09 24.58 -8.85
N GLU A 267 8.80 25.87 -9.05
CA GLU A 267 9.12 26.93 -8.09
C GLU A 267 8.44 26.67 -6.73
N ASN A 268 7.14 26.40 -6.73
CA ASN A 268 6.40 26.12 -5.50
C ASN A 268 6.93 24.86 -4.77
N ALA A 269 7.23 23.80 -5.52
CA ALA A 269 7.73 22.54 -4.97
C ALA A 269 9.13 22.72 -4.36
N ILE A 270 10.03 23.48 -5.01
CA ILE A 270 11.35 23.81 -4.44
C ILE A 270 11.19 24.56 -3.12
N LEU A 271 10.33 25.58 -3.07
CA LEU A 271 10.07 26.36 -1.85
C LEU A 271 9.49 25.48 -0.73
N TYR A 272 8.56 24.58 -1.08
CA TYR A 272 7.94 23.66 -0.15
C TYR A 272 8.95 22.65 0.43
N TYR A 273 9.66 21.91 -0.42
CA TYR A 273 10.62 20.89 0.01
C TYR A 273 11.78 21.49 0.81
N ASN A 274 12.32 22.64 0.38
CA ASN A 274 13.34 23.34 1.17
C ASN A 274 12.83 23.72 2.57
N THR A 275 11.56 24.15 2.67
CA THR A 275 10.93 24.52 3.94
C THR A 275 10.77 23.30 4.85
N PHE A 276 10.23 22.22 4.31
CA PHE A 276 10.05 20.93 4.97
C PHE A 276 11.40 20.34 5.44
N HIS A 277 12.38 20.19 4.55
CA HIS A 277 13.68 19.61 4.88
C HIS A 277 14.43 20.46 5.92
N ARG A 278 14.32 21.80 5.84
CA ARG A 278 14.92 22.71 6.83
C ARG A 278 14.32 22.49 8.22
N ALA A 279 13.00 22.36 8.33
CA ALA A 279 12.33 22.12 9.61
C ALA A 279 12.85 20.87 10.32
N ILE A 280 12.93 19.74 9.60
CA ILE A 280 13.42 18.47 10.19
C ILE A 280 14.90 18.58 10.56
N ARG A 281 15.73 19.23 9.74
CA ARG A 281 17.16 19.44 10.02
C ARG A 281 17.38 20.33 11.26
N ASP A 282 16.56 21.34 11.46
CA ASP A 282 16.64 22.20 12.64
C ASP A 282 16.20 21.46 13.91
N ALA A 283 15.15 20.62 13.85
CA ALA A 283 14.78 19.73 14.94
C ALA A 283 15.91 18.75 15.31
N ASN A 284 16.52 18.10 14.31
CA ASN A 284 17.67 17.22 14.53
C ASN A 284 18.85 17.93 15.21
N ARG A 285 19.08 19.22 14.91
CA ARG A 285 20.11 20.03 15.60
C ARG A 285 19.73 20.32 17.04
N ALA A 286 18.47 20.64 17.30
CA ALA A 286 17.96 20.89 18.66
C ALA A 286 18.02 19.64 19.53
N HIS A 287 17.82 18.46 18.95
CA HIS A 287 17.86 17.14 19.59
C HIS A 287 19.11 16.34 19.20
N SER A 288 20.29 16.99 19.15
CA SER A 288 21.54 16.36 18.69
C SER A 288 22.04 15.16 19.52
N ASP A 289 21.46 14.93 20.70
CA ASP A 289 21.69 13.76 21.55
C ASP A 289 20.87 12.53 21.13
N LYS A 290 19.91 12.67 20.21
CA LYS A 290 19.01 11.61 19.73
C LYS A 290 19.47 11.04 18.40
N ALA A 291 18.94 9.86 18.03
CA ALA A 291 19.07 9.36 16.67
C ALA A 291 18.31 10.30 15.71
N PRO A 292 18.97 10.84 14.67
CA PRO A 292 18.35 11.84 13.81
C PRO A 292 17.24 11.22 12.94
N LEU A 293 16.18 12.00 12.71
CA LEU A 293 15.19 11.71 11.68
C LEU A 293 15.81 11.94 10.30
N LYS A 294 15.36 11.18 9.30
CA LYS A 294 15.71 11.40 7.90
C LYS A 294 14.59 12.15 7.19
N THR A 295 14.95 12.93 6.18
CA THR A 295 13.98 13.55 5.28
C THR A 295 13.94 12.83 3.93
N GLY A 296 12.74 12.51 3.47
CA GLY A 296 12.46 11.82 2.21
C GLY A 296 11.75 12.69 1.18
N ALA A 297 11.90 12.36 -0.09
CA ALA A 297 11.05 12.83 -1.17
C ALA A 297 10.70 11.65 -2.09
N GLU A 298 9.50 11.67 -2.66
CA GLU A 298 8.98 10.59 -3.49
C GLU A 298 8.71 11.09 -4.91
N VAL A 299 9.21 10.34 -5.89
CA VAL A 299 8.96 10.59 -7.31
C VAL A 299 8.22 9.42 -7.93
N LEU A 300 7.33 9.74 -8.85
CA LEU A 300 6.63 8.80 -9.69
C LEU A 300 7.08 9.01 -11.13
N GLN A 301 7.06 7.96 -11.95
CA GLN A 301 7.22 8.12 -13.41
C GLN A 301 8.48 8.92 -13.78
N ILE A 302 9.65 8.27 -13.68
CA ILE A 302 10.85 8.66 -14.46
C ILE A 302 10.62 8.37 -15.98
N ARG A 303 9.33 8.39 -16.39
CA ARG A 303 8.82 7.98 -17.67
C ARG A 303 8.86 9.06 -18.73
N SER A 304 8.53 10.26 -18.33
CA SER A 304 8.71 11.42 -19.18
C SER A 304 10.14 11.47 -19.74
N GLU A 305 11.21 11.19 -18.99
CA GLU A 305 12.57 11.37 -19.51
C GLU A 305 13.01 10.42 -20.65
N TRP A 306 12.42 9.22 -20.77
CA TRP A 306 12.82 8.30 -21.86
C TRP A 306 11.94 8.43 -23.10
N ASP A 307 10.65 8.66 -22.93
CA ASP A 307 9.71 8.89 -24.04
C ASP A 307 9.73 10.38 -24.50
N ARG A 308 10.14 11.30 -23.62
CA ARG A 308 10.21 12.76 -23.79
C ARG A 308 11.40 13.36 -23.01
N PRO A 309 12.65 13.23 -23.50
CA PRO A 309 13.85 13.71 -22.79
C PRO A 309 13.89 15.24 -22.55
N ASP A 310 12.97 15.99 -23.15
CA ASP A 310 12.76 17.42 -22.95
C ASP A 310 11.79 17.77 -21.82
N ALA A 311 10.98 16.81 -21.35
CA ALA A 311 9.98 17.03 -20.31
C ALA A 311 10.62 17.21 -18.94
N LYS A 312 10.10 18.18 -18.17
CA LYS A 312 10.48 18.41 -16.79
C LYS A 312 9.85 17.38 -15.87
N THR A 313 10.63 16.88 -14.92
CA THR A 313 10.24 15.81 -13.99
C THR A 313 10.46 16.22 -12.54
N GLY A 314 10.05 15.36 -11.59
CA GLY A 314 10.37 15.56 -10.19
C GLY A 314 11.88 15.58 -9.93
N LEU A 315 12.70 14.96 -10.79
CA LEU A 315 14.16 15.03 -10.68
C LEU A 315 14.70 16.45 -10.89
N ASP A 316 14.09 17.25 -11.77
CA ASP A 316 14.45 18.67 -11.93
C ASP A 316 14.19 19.46 -10.64
N VAL A 317 13.09 19.17 -9.94
CA VAL A 317 12.76 19.80 -8.65
C VAL A 317 13.79 19.39 -7.59
N LEU A 318 13.99 18.08 -7.40
CA LEU A 318 14.82 17.54 -6.33
C LEU A 318 16.31 17.91 -6.50
N SER A 319 16.78 17.99 -7.74
CA SER A 319 18.17 18.39 -8.05
C SER A 319 18.43 19.87 -7.81
N ALA A 320 17.38 20.70 -7.75
CA ALA A 320 17.45 22.14 -7.54
C ALA A 320 17.24 22.56 -6.08
N LEU A 321 17.09 21.61 -5.14
CA LEU A 321 16.89 21.92 -3.73
C LEU A 321 18.17 22.46 -3.08
N ASP A 322 18.02 23.52 -2.29
CA ASP A 322 19.10 24.06 -1.45
C ASP A 322 19.41 23.09 -0.28
N VAL A 323 18.39 22.35 0.13
CA VAL A 323 18.41 21.42 1.25
C VAL A 323 18.12 20.03 0.68
N PRO A 324 19.14 19.24 0.27
CA PRO A 324 18.90 17.97 -0.40
C PRO A 324 18.25 16.94 0.54
N PRO A 325 17.32 16.10 0.07
CA PRO A 325 16.76 15.03 0.88
C PRO A 325 17.83 13.99 1.25
N ASP A 326 17.71 13.41 2.44
CA ASP A 326 18.55 12.27 2.86
C ASP A 326 18.22 11.03 2.02
N GLU A 327 16.94 10.87 1.66
CA GLU A 327 16.41 9.73 0.93
C GLU A 327 15.49 10.19 -0.20
N VAL A 328 15.62 9.58 -1.38
CA VAL A 328 14.69 9.78 -2.50
C VAL A 328 14.16 8.43 -2.92
N SER A 329 12.85 8.27 -2.89
CA SER A 329 12.17 7.02 -3.19
C SER A 329 11.44 7.09 -4.52
N LEU A 330 11.46 5.96 -5.23
CA LEU A 330 10.67 5.76 -6.44
C LEU A 330 9.38 5.03 -6.07
N SER A 331 8.24 5.63 -6.40
CA SER A 331 6.98 4.89 -6.54
C SER A 331 7.00 4.13 -7.87
N ALA A 332 6.90 2.80 -7.79
CA ALA A 332 7.13 1.85 -8.88
C ALA A 332 5.95 0.89 -9.11
N TRP A 333 4.79 1.09 -8.48
CA TRP A 333 3.62 0.22 -8.66
C TRP A 333 3.02 0.29 -10.08
N GLN A 334 3.07 1.45 -10.73
CA GLN A 334 2.69 1.60 -12.15
C GLN A 334 3.77 1.11 -13.14
N VAL A 335 4.99 0.91 -12.65
CA VAL A 335 6.16 0.54 -13.47
C VAL A 335 6.20 -0.97 -13.70
N ALA A 336 5.70 -1.75 -12.74
CA ALA A 336 5.72 -3.19 -12.79
C ALA A 336 4.41 -3.72 -13.40
N GLY A 337 4.27 -3.65 -14.72
CA GLY A 337 3.05 -4.20 -15.35
C GLY A 337 2.83 -3.84 -16.81
N LYS A 338 3.25 -2.67 -17.29
CA LYS A 338 3.07 -2.33 -18.71
C LYS A 338 4.21 -2.89 -19.55
N GLY A 339 3.91 -3.89 -20.37
CA GLY A 339 4.84 -4.57 -21.28
C GLY A 339 5.32 -3.76 -22.46
N GLN A 340 5.80 -2.57 -22.22
CA GLN A 340 6.54 -1.84 -23.23
C GLN A 340 8.03 -2.00 -22.97
N GLU A 341 8.76 -2.24 -24.05
CA GLU A 341 10.21 -2.20 -24.20
C GLU A 341 10.85 -0.84 -23.82
N GLY A 342 10.16 -0.02 -23.00
CA GLY A 342 10.51 1.35 -22.64
C GLY A 342 10.63 1.64 -21.15
N TYR A 343 10.19 0.78 -20.21
CA TYR A 343 10.31 1.06 -18.76
C TYR A 343 11.12 0.02 -17.97
N ASN A 344 12.24 0.45 -17.39
CA ASN A 344 13.20 -0.40 -16.68
C ASN A 344 13.50 0.18 -15.29
N LEU A 345 12.98 -0.46 -14.22
CA LEU A 345 13.24 -0.08 -12.82
C LEU A 345 14.72 0.23 -12.57
N GLY A 346 15.62 -0.60 -13.09
CA GLY A 346 17.05 -0.41 -12.92
C GLY A 346 17.58 0.83 -13.64
N ALA A 347 17.03 1.18 -14.80
CA ALA A 347 17.38 2.42 -15.49
C ALA A 347 16.86 3.65 -14.73
N SER A 348 15.65 3.59 -14.17
CA SER A 348 15.08 4.68 -13.36
C SER A 348 15.95 4.94 -12.14
N LEU A 349 16.30 3.89 -11.41
CA LEU A 349 17.15 3.99 -10.23
C LEU A 349 18.56 4.48 -10.57
N ARG A 350 19.13 4.10 -11.73
CA ARG A 350 20.41 4.66 -12.20
C ARG A 350 20.29 6.15 -12.52
N LEU A 351 19.22 6.56 -13.18
CA LEU A 351 19.01 7.97 -13.51
C LEU A 351 18.82 8.84 -12.26
N MET A 352 18.08 8.35 -11.26
CA MET A 352 18.02 8.99 -9.94
C MET A 352 19.39 9.08 -9.30
N ARG A 353 20.20 8.00 -9.38
CA ARG A 353 21.55 7.98 -8.81
C ARG A 353 22.46 9.03 -9.45
N ASP A 354 22.36 9.18 -10.76
CA ASP A 354 23.20 10.11 -11.54
C ASP A 354 22.84 11.57 -11.25
N ASN A 355 21.55 11.88 -11.06
CA ASN A 355 21.08 13.25 -10.79
C ASN A 355 21.11 13.62 -9.30
N LEU A 356 20.97 12.65 -8.39
CA LEU A 356 20.87 12.86 -6.94
C LEU A 356 21.93 12.03 -6.19
N PRO A 357 23.23 12.16 -6.51
CA PRO A 357 24.29 11.33 -5.95
C PRO A 357 24.45 11.47 -4.42
N GLN A 358 24.02 12.60 -3.86
CA GLN A 358 24.04 12.89 -2.42
C GLN A 358 22.99 12.15 -1.62
N SER A 359 21.91 11.69 -2.26
CA SER A 359 20.76 11.09 -1.59
C SER A 359 20.83 9.57 -1.60
N ARG A 360 20.35 8.94 -0.52
CA ARG A 360 20.10 7.50 -0.50
C ARG A 360 18.89 7.22 -1.39
N LEU A 361 18.95 6.17 -2.20
CA LEU A 361 17.81 5.79 -3.05
C LEU A 361 16.99 4.70 -2.37
N ALA A 362 15.68 4.70 -2.59
CA ALA A 362 14.78 3.63 -2.15
C ALA A 362 13.68 3.38 -3.19
N VAL A 363 12.92 2.30 -3.01
CA VAL A 363 11.64 2.09 -3.70
C VAL A 363 10.55 2.07 -2.61
N SER A 364 9.69 3.09 -2.61
CA SER A 364 8.66 3.31 -1.58
C SER A 364 7.39 2.51 -1.86
N GLU A 365 7.10 2.23 -3.13
CA GLU A 365 5.89 1.53 -3.54
C GLU A 365 6.21 0.58 -4.69
N PHE A 366 6.36 -0.72 -4.42
CA PHE A 366 6.56 -1.73 -5.45
C PHE A 366 5.43 -2.75 -5.42
N GLY A 367 4.70 -2.88 -6.52
CA GLY A 367 3.65 -3.87 -6.69
C GLY A 367 3.32 -4.05 -8.16
N ILE A 368 2.70 -5.18 -8.50
CA ILE A 368 2.24 -5.51 -9.85
C ILE A 368 0.73 -5.67 -9.77
N ALA A 369 -0.03 -4.75 -10.35
CA ALA A 369 -1.48 -4.85 -10.36
C ALA A 369 -1.92 -5.98 -11.29
N ASP A 370 -2.90 -6.80 -10.88
CA ASP A 370 -3.37 -7.95 -11.63
C ASP A 370 -3.89 -7.53 -13.03
N LYS A 371 -4.48 -6.33 -13.14
CA LYS A 371 -5.00 -5.77 -14.39
C LYS A 371 -3.93 -5.46 -15.44
N ASP A 372 -2.69 -5.20 -15.01
CA ASP A 372 -1.64 -4.76 -15.92
C ASP A 372 -1.04 -5.99 -16.62
N ARG A 373 -1.19 -7.16 -16.00
CA ARG A 373 -0.68 -8.46 -16.43
C ARG A 373 -1.69 -9.60 -16.22
N PRO A 374 -2.90 -9.50 -16.79
CA PRO A 374 -3.93 -10.53 -16.62
C PRO A 374 -3.49 -11.88 -17.21
N GLU A 375 -2.49 -11.90 -18.09
CA GLU A 375 -1.92 -13.09 -18.69
C GLU A 375 -0.89 -13.81 -17.81
N TRP A 376 -0.40 -13.19 -16.74
CA TRP A 376 0.62 -13.77 -15.88
C TRP A 376 0.02 -14.74 -14.86
N THR A 377 0.69 -15.87 -14.66
CA THR A 377 0.35 -16.78 -13.55
C THR A 377 0.81 -16.17 -12.22
N ARG A 378 0.29 -16.69 -11.10
CA ARG A 378 0.72 -16.29 -9.75
C ARG A 378 2.23 -16.45 -9.54
N GLU A 379 2.80 -17.51 -10.10
CA GLU A 379 4.25 -17.77 -10.06
C GLU A 379 5.03 -16.73 -10.87
N GLU A 380 4.50 -16.29 -12.01
CA GLU A 380 5.14 -15.27 -12.83
C GLU A 380 5.10 -13.90 -12.11
N VAL A 381 3.96 -13.52 -11.53
CA VAL A 381 3.85 -12.32 -10.68
C VAL A 381 4.86 -12.38 -9.53
N ALA A 382 4.96 -13.51 -8.83
CA ALA A 382 5.92 -13.70 -7.74
C ALA A 382 7.38 -13.64 -8.21
N ARG A 383 7.69 -14.22 -9.36
CA ARG A 383 9.03 -14.14 -9.97
C ARG A 383 9.40 -12.69 -10.28
N GLN A 384 8.46 -11.92 -10.80
CA GLN A 384 8.69 -10.51 -11.16
C GLN A 384 8.85 -9.62 -9.93
N HIS A 385 8.18 -9.93 -8.82
CA HIS A 385 8.48 -9.31 -7.53
C HIS A 385 9.91 -9.58 -7.08
N ALA A 386 10.36 -10.83 -7.17
CA ALA A 386 11.74 -11.16 -6.80
C ALA A 386 12.76 -10.45 -7.70
N VAL A 387 12.51 -10.39 -9.01
CA VAL A 387 13.38 -9.67 -9.96
C VAL A 387 13.41 -8.17 -9.64
N GLY A 388 12.27 -7.53 -9.37
CA GLY A 388 12.20 -6.12 -9.02
C GLY A 388 13.03 -5.79 -7.77
N VAL A 389 12.91 -6.61 -6.72
CA VAL A 389 13.71 -6.46 -5.49
C VAL A 389 15.21 -6.64 -5.77
N GLN A 390 15.58 -7.65 -6.56
CA GLN A 390 16.98 -7.86 -6.96
C GLN A 390 17.55 -6.67 -7.75
N VAL A 391 16.80 -6.15 -8.72
CA VAL A 391 17.20 -4.98 -9.52
C VAL A 391 17.40 -3.75 -8.63
N ALA A 392 16.53 -3.54 -7.64
CA ALA A 392 16.69 -2.46 -6.69
C ALA A 392 17.98 -2.62 -5.87
N TRP A 393 18.30 -3.83 -5.40
CA TRP A 393 19.55 -4.10 -4.68
C TRP A 393 20.79 -3.92 -5.56
N GLU A 394 20.75 -4.38 -6.81
CA GLU A 394 21.84 -4.23 -7.79
C GLU A 394 22.12 -2.77 -8.14
N THR A 395 21.10 -1.92 -8.06
CA THR A 395 21.22 -0.46 -8.24
C THR A 395 21.50 0.29 -6.93
N ASN A 396 21.82 -0.44 -5.85
CA ASN A 396 22.13 0.10 -4.54
C ASN A 396 20.99 0.95 -3.96
N ALA A 397 19.74 0.57 -4.23
CA ALA A 397 18.61 1.03 -3.45
C ALA A 397 18.68 0.45 -2.04
N ALA A 398 18.41 1.30 -1.07
CA ALA A 398 18.43 1.03 0.35
C ALA A 398 17.46 -0.06 0.78
N TYR A 399 16.26 -0.01 0.23
CA TYR A 399 15.17 -0.91 0.50
C TYR A 399 14.13 -0.84 -0.62
N VAL A 400 13.26 -1.84 -0.64
CA VAL A 400 12.04 -1.89 -1.44
C VAL A 400 10.88 -2.15 -0.51
N THR A 401 9.90 -1.28 -0.52
CA THR A 401 8.63 -1.49 0.17
C THR A 401 7.61 -2.03 -0.81
N ILE A 402 7.04 -3.19 -0.47
CA ILE A 402 5.95 -3.79 -1.25
C ILE A 402 4.66 -3.02 -0.98
N TRP A 403 3.93 -2.69 -2.04
CA TRP A 403 2.66 -1.98 -1.99
C TRP A 403 1.53 -2.97 -2.24
N GLY A 404 0.67 -3.34 -1.28
CA GLY A 404 0.63 -3.04 0.17
C GLY A 404 0.32 -4.30 1.00
N LEU A 405 0.08 -4.19 2.31
CA LEU A 405 -0.19 -5.38 3.15
C LEU A 405 -1.52 -6.07 2.80
N THR A 406 -2.57 -5.29 2.55
CA THR A 406 -3.90 -5.78 2.16
C THR A 406 -4.31 -5.14 0.83
N ASP A 407 -5.10 -5.84 0.01
CA ASP A 407 -5.73 -5.24 -1.19
C ASP A 407 -6.64 -4.07 -0.79
N TYR A 408 -6.87 -3.08 -1.66
CA TYR A 408 -7.58 -1.84 -1.29
C TYR A 408 -9.09 -1.95 -1.34
N ASP A 409 -9.78 -1.10 -0.56
CA ASP A 409 -11.24 -0.99 -0.58
C ASP A 409 -11.77 -0.64 -1.98
N SER A 410 -11.01 0.11 -2.79
CA SER A 410 -11.34 0.42 -4.19
C SER A 410 -11.47 -0.83 -5.04
N ASP A 411 -10.62 -1.84 -4.82
CA ASP A 411 -10.62 -3.12 -5.54
C ASP A 411 -11.92 -3.90 -5.27
N VAL A 412 -12.55 -3.59 -4.15
CA VAL A 412 -13.76 -4.23 -3.67
C VAL A 412 -14.97 -3.38 -4.10
N ILE A 413 -14.98 -2.06 -3.79
CA ILE A 413 -16.12 -1.12 -3.97
C ILE A 413 -16.38 -0.75 -5.41
N ASN A 414 -15.33 -0.74 -6.22
CA ASN A 414 -15.45 -0.54 -7.64
C ASN A 414 -14.58 -1.60 -8.33
N PRO A 415 -15.10 -2.83 -8.55
CA PRO A 415 -14.33 -3.88 -9.21
C PRO A 415 -13.90 -3.51 -10.65
N ASP A 416 -14.51 -2.45 -11.23
CA ASP A 416 -14.13 -1.84 -12.51
C ASP A 416 -13.08 -0.73 -12.36
N ASN A 417 -12.81 -0.22 -11.14
CA ASN A 417 -11.65 0.62 -10.86
C ASN A 417 -10.41 -0.28 -10.80
N ALA A 418 -9.89 -0.57 -11.99
CA ALA A 418 -8.85 -1.54 -12.18
C ALA A 418 -7.49 -1.11 -11.59
N GLU A 419 -7.31 0.12 -11.10
CA GLU A 419 -5.97 0.67 -10.87
C GLU A 419 -5.14 0.00 -9.79
N THR A 420 -5.77 -0.42 -8.69
CA THR A 420 -5.07 -0.93 -7.50
C THR A 420 -5.26 -2.43 -7.26
N ARG A 421 -6.06 -3.11 -8.09
CA ARG A 421 -6.46 -4.50 -7.87
C ARG A 421 -5.25 -5.41 -7.91
N GLY A 422 -5.01 -6.09 -6.79
CA GLY A 422 -4.05 -7.17 -6.67
C GLY A 422 -2.66 -6.77 -6.22
N LEU A 423 -2.50 -5.54 -5.77
CA LEU A 423 -1.27 -5.02 -5.18
C LEU A 423 -1.04 -5.58 -3.76
N GLY A 424 -2.11 -5.86 -3.01
CA GLY A 424 -2.05 -6.33 -1.63
C GLY A 424 -1.48 -7.74 -1.44
N LEU A 425 -0.62 -7.91 -0.43
CA LEU A 425 -0.10 -9.23 -0.06
C LEU A 425 -1.19 -10.15 0.53
N ILE A 426 -2.16 -9.59 1.24
CA ILE A 426 -3.35 -10.27 1.76
C ILE A 426 -4.54 -9.86 0.88
N ARG A 427 -5.17 -10.86 0.28
CA ARG A 427 -6.32 -10.71 -0.61
C ARG A 427 -7.60 -10.38 0.14
N PRO A 428 -8.67 -9.96 -0.58
CA PRO A 428 -9.94 -9.66 0.05
C PRO A 428 -10.63 -10.81 0.79
N ASP A 429 -10.37 -12.04 0.39
CA ASP A 429 -10.88 -13.22 1.07
C ASP A 429 -10.13 -13.54 2.38
N GLY A 430 -9.04 -12.83 2.67
CA GLY A 430 -8.12 -13.03 3.79
C GLY A 430 -6.99 -14.01 3.49
N SER A 431 -6.90 -14.55 2.28
CA SER A 431 -5.80 -15.42 1.86
C SER A 431 -4.53 -14.63 1.57
N LEU A 432 -3.38 -15.26 1.77
CA LEU A 432 -2.09 -14.67 1.42
C LEU A 432 -1.77 -14.92 -0.06
N ARG A 433 -1.19 -13.92 -0.73
CA ARG A 433 -0.42 -14.09 -1.99
C ARG A 433 0.88 -14.83 -1.69
N LYS A 434 0.74 -16.11 -1.33
CA LYS A 434 1.79 -16.99 -0.80
C LYS A 434 2.96 -17.12 -1.74
N GLU A 435 2.73 -17.13 -3.05
CA GLU A 435 3.78 -17.20 -4.06
C GLU A 435 4.70 -15.97 -3.97
N VAL A 436 4.11 -14.77 -3.90
CA VAL A 436 4.82 -13.49 -3.74
C VAL A 436 5.56 -13.47 -2.41
N TYR A 437 4.87 -13.77 -1.30
CA TYR A 437 5.50 -13.80 0.02
C TYR A 437 6.67 -14.80 0.10
N ASN A 438 6.52 -15.99 -0.49
CA ASN A 438 7.58 -17.00 -0.55
C ASN A 438 8.74 -16.57 -1.44
N ALA A 439 8.50 -15.77 -2.48
CA ALA A 439 9.58 -15.19 -3.28
C ALA A 439 10.43 -14.22 -2.43
N LEU A 440 9.78 -13.34 -1.65
CA LEU A 440 10.46 -12.41 -0.72
C LEU A 440 11.23 -13.16 0.39
N ARG A 441 10.65 -14.24 0.93
CA ARG A 441 11.32 -15.10 1.92
C ARG A 441 12.60 -15.73 1.37
N ARG A 442 12.56 -16.24 0.14
CA ARG A 442 13.75 -16.83 -0.50
C ARG A 442 14.87 -15.80 -0.66
N LEU A 443 14.54 -14.56 -1.04
CA LEU A 443 15.51 -13.47 -1.11
C LEU A 443 16.12 -13.16 0.26
N SER A 444 15.35 -13.35 1.33
CA SER A 444 15.79 -13.17 2.72
C SER A 444 16.51 -14.39 3.31
N GLY A 445 16.74 -15.46 2.53
CA GLY A 445 17.28 -16.72 3.05
C GLY A 445 16.35 -17.50 3.99
N VAL A 446 15.07 -17.11 4.05
CA VAL A 446 14.04 -17.74 4.88
C VAL A 446 13.33 -18.85 4.10
N LYS A 447 13.07 -19.99 4.75
CA LYS A 447 12.37 -21.11 4.13
C LYS A 447 10.95 -20.72 3.70
N PRO A 448 10.49 -21.12 2.50
CA PRO A 448 9.11 -20.93 2.09
C PRO A 448 8.11 -21.56 3.07
N ILE A 449 6.96 -20.93 3.25
CA ILE A 449 5.81 -21.53 3.94
C ILE A 449 5.09 -22.49 3.01
N GLN A 450 4.69 -23.63 3.55
CA GLN A 450 4.03 -24.67 2.77
C GLN A 450 2.52 -24.58 2.79
N ASP A 451 1.87 -23.89 3.74
CA ASP A 451 0.47 -23.36 3.76
C ASP A 451 0.28 -22.49 5.03
N VAL A 452 -0.53 -21.42 4.95
CA VAL A 452 -0.99 -20.57 6.08
C VAL A 452 -2.50 -20.44 6.01
#